data_AF-A0A140KDK3-F1
#
_entry.id   AF-A0A140KDK3-F1
#
_cell.length_a   1.000
_cell.length_b   1.000
_cell.length_c   1.000
_cell.angle_alpha   90.00
_cell.angle_beta   90.00
_cell.angle_gamma   90.00
#
_symmetry.space_group_name_H-M   'P 1'
#
loop_
_entity.id
_entity.type
_entity.pdbx_description
1 polymer ?
#
loop_
_entity_poly.entity_id
_entity_poly.type
_entity_poly.pdbx_seq_one_letter_code
_entity_poly.pdbx_strand_id
1 'polypeptide(L)'
;MKILDYFEHPKFGVIVSSTDSKFDNFSDDEIKKRIGDTIVLVSNSHQRKLVKVKNVDIATSLTGKKNINICLSDSVTLSDLQPISQLLLLSEINVA
;
A
#
# COMPACT_ATOMS: atom_id res chain seq x y z
N MET A 1 2.43 -6.82 -0.71
CA MET A 1 0.97 -6.64 -0.61
C MET A 1 0.38 -6.51 -2.00
N LYS A 2 -0.72 -7.23 -2.29
CA LYS A 2 -1.38 -7.21 -3.60
C LYS A 2 -2.31 -6.02 -3.70
N ILE A 3 -2.18 -5.23 -4.77
CA ILE A 3 -3.13 -4.15 -5.07
C ILE A 3 -4.42 -4.78 -5.59
N LEU A 4 -5.56 -4.39 -5.00
CA LEU A 4 -6.89 -4.81 -5.41
C LEU A 4 -7.58 -3.75 -6.26
N ASP A 5 -7.43 -2.49 -5.87
CA ASP A 5 -8.01 -1.34 -6.55
C ASP A 5 -7.16 -0.10 -6.31
N TYR A 6 -7.30 0.90 -7.17
CA TYR A 6 -6.63 2.18 -7.02
C TYR A 6 -7.40 3.28 -7.75
N PHE A 7 -7.44 4.46 -7.14
CA PHE A 7 -8.12 5.62 -7.69
C PHE A 7 -7.49 6.91 -7.19
N GLU A 8 -7.77 8.02 -7.85
CA GLU A 8 -7.30 9.34 -7.43
C GLU A 8 -8.38 10.05 -6.64
N HIS A 9 -7.99 10.66 -5.52
CA HIS A 9 -8.87 11.48 -4.70
C HIS A 9 -8.37 12.93 -4.67
N PRO A 10 -9.21 13.94 -4.94
CA PRO A 10 -8.77 15.34 -5.09
C PRO A 10 -7.95 15.90 -3.90
N LYS A 11 -8.22 15.44 -2.68
CA LYS A 11 -7.53 15.88 -1.45
C LYS A 11 -6.34 15.00 -1.05
N PHE A 12 -6.36 13.73 -1.45
CA PHE A 12 -5.48 12.71 -0.90
C PHE A 12 -4.50 12.16 -1.95
N GLY A 13 -4.64 12.53 -3.22
CA GLY A 13 -3.84 11.96 -4.30
C GLY A 13 -4.28 10.53 -4.59
N VAL A 14 -3.34 9.70 -5.03
CA VAL A 14 -3.62 8.31 -5.39
C VAL A 14 -3.82 7.46 -4.13
N ILE A 15 -4.96 6.80 -4.04
CA ILE A 15 -5.29 5.82 -3.00
C ILE A 15 -5.20 4.43 -3.60
N VAL A 16 -4.51 3.53 -2.89
CA VAL A 16 -4.35 2.14 -3.26
C VAL A 16 -4.97 1.25 -2.19
N SER A 17 -5.92 0.42 -2.59
CA SER A 17 -6.57 -0.58 -1.75
C SER A 17 -5.83 -1.90 -1.87
N SER A 18 -5.47 -2.50 -0.74
CA SER A 18 -4.67 -3.72 -0.70
C SER A 18 -5.07 -4.64 0.44
N THR A 19 -4.85 -5.93 0.24
CA THR A 19 -5.00 -6.96 1.28
C THR A 19 -3.74 -7.80 1.35
N ASP A 20 -3.36 -8.21 2.55
CA ASP A 20 -2.28 -9.16 2.77
C ASP A 20 -2.56 -9.90 4.09
N SER A 21 -2.73 -11.23 4.01
CA SER A 21 -3.18 -12.03 5.15
C SER A 21 -2.22 -12.01 6.33
N LYS A 22 -0.95 -11.61 6.12
CA LYS A 22 -0.01 -11.40 7.21
C LYS A 22 -0.47 -10.30 8.19
N PHE A 23 -1.36 -9.40 7.75
CA PHE A 23 -1.89 -8.31 8.57
C PHE A 23 -3.15 -8.65 9.35
N ASP A 24 -3.81 -9.78 9.07
CA ASP A 24 -5.10 -10.13 9.67
C ASP A 24 -5.04 -10.22 11.21
N ASN A 25 -3.87 -10.56 11.76
CA ASN A 25 -3.66 -10.72 13.21
C ASN A 25 -2.99 -9.51 13.88
N PHE A 26 -2.71 -8.43 13.15
CA PHE A 26 -2.11 -7.22 13.71
C PHE A 26 -3.18 -6.17 14.03
N SER A 27 -2.92 -5.41 15.09
CA SER A 27 -3.67 -4.19 15.37
C SER A 27 -3.39 -3.12 14.31
N ASP A 28 -4.31 -2.16 14.17
CA ASP A 28 -4.20 -1.12 13.16
C ASP A 28 -2.93 -0.27 13.35
N ASP A 29 -2.51 -0.02 14.60
CA ASP A 29 -1.27 0.69 14.91
C ASP A 29 -0.02 -0.09 14.53
N GLU A 30 -0.01 -1.41 14.73
CA GLU A 30 1.09 -2.27 14.29
C GLU A 30 1.20 -2.32 12.76
N ILE A 31 0.06 -2.39 12.06
CA ILE A 31 0.02 -2.35 10.59
C ILE A 31 0.57 -1.01 10.10
N LYS A 32 0.09 0.12 10.65
CA LYS A 32 0.57 1.47 10.31
C LYS A 32 2.08 1.61 10.55
N LYS A 33 2.58 1.12 11.68
CA LYS A 33 4.02 1.13 12.00
C LYS A 33 4.85 0.31 11.02
N ARG A 34 4.34 -0.83 10.55
CA ARG A 34 5.01 -1.70 9.57
C ARG A 34 5.00 -1.11 8.16
N ILE A 35 3.93 -0.41 7.78
CA ILE A 35 3.86 0.32 6.50
C ILE A 35 4.81 1.52 6.51
N GLY A 36 4.82 2.27 7.62
CA GLY A 36 5.69 3.43 7.79
C GLY A 36 5.29 4.60 6.89
N ASP A 37 6.24 5.50 6.67
CA ASP A 37 6.08 6.72 5.87
C ASP A 37 6.49 6.53 4.40
N THR A 38 7.06 5.36 4.05
CA THR A 38 7.64 5.06 2.75
C THR A 38 7.40 3.61 2.37
N ILE A 39 6.88 3.40 1.17
CA ILE A 39 6.63 2.07 0.59
C ILE A 39 7.27 1.98 -0.79
N VAL A 40 7.44 0.76 -1.30
CA VAL A 40 8.00 0.55 -2.64
C VAL A 40 6.90 0.07 -3.57
N LEU A 41 6.63 0.89 -4.59
CA LEU A 41 5.78 0.51 -5.70
C LEU A 41 6.60 -0.30 -6.70
N VAL A 42 6.14 -1.51 -6.99
CA VAL A 42 6.71 -2.38 -8.01
C VAL A 42 5.74 -2.45 -9.17
N SER A 43 6.17 -1.94 -10.32
CA SER A 43 5.42 -2.01 -11.58
C SER A 43 5.49 -3.40 -12.22
N ASN A 44 4.68 -3.63 -13.26
CA ASN A 44 4.70 -4.91 -14.00
C ASN A 44 6.05 -5.14 -14.72
N SER A 45 6.78 -4.07 -15.07
CA SER A 45 8.14 -4.17 -15.63
C SER A 45 9.23 -4.39 -14.58
N HIS A 46 8.84 -4.72 -13.33
CA HIS A 46 9.72 -4.90 -12.18
C HIS A 46 10.51 -3.65 -11.76
N GLN A 47 10.21 -2.48 -12.35
CA GLN A 47 10.77 -1.22 -11.87
C GLN A 47 10.23 -0.89 -10.48
N ARG A 48 11.15 -0.49 -9.60
CA ARG A 48 10.87 -0.14 -8.21
C ARG A 48 10.93 1.36 -8.04
N LYS A 49 9.91 1.94 -7.42
CA LYS A 49 9.82 3.37 -7.09
C LYS A 49 9.56 3.51 -5.60
N LEU A 50 10.38 4.32 -4.91
CA LEU A 50 10.09 4.72 -3.53
C LEU A 50 8.95 5.73 -3.54
N VAL A 51 7.95 5.50 -2.70
CA VAL A 51 6.74 6.33 -2.64
C VAL A 51 6.47 6.69 -1.19
N LYS A 52 6.20 7.98 -0.94
CA LYS A 52 5.79 8.43 0.40
C LYS A 52 4.34 8.06 0.67
N VAL A 53 4.10 7.55 1.86
CA VAL A 53 2.79 7.26 2.42
C VAL A 53 2.31 8.49 3.19
N LYS A 54 1.20 9.07 2.75
CA LYS A 54 0.59 10.24 3.40
C LYS A 54 -0.40 9.83 4.48
N ASN A 55 -1.12 8.74 4.26
CA ASN A 55 -2.04 8.18 5.24
C ASN A 55 -2.25 6.68 5.00
N VAL A 56 -2.65 5.97 6.06
CA VAL A 56 -3.08 4.58 6.00
C VAL A 56 -4.40 4.46 6.75
N ASP A 57 -5.42 4.00 6.05
CA ASP A 57 -6.72 3.66 6.62
C ASP A 57 -6.95 2.15 6.55
N ILE A 58 -7.57 1.58 7.57
CA ILE A 58 -7.67 0.12 7.74
C ILE A 58 -9.12 -0.22 8.07
N ALA A 59 -9.73 -1.00 7.19
CA ALA A 59 -11.04 -1.59 7.43
C ALA A 59 -10.88 -3.06 7.79
N THR A 60 -11.66 -3.54 8.77
CA THR A 60 -11.68 -4.94 9.18
C THR A 60 -13.02 -5.57 8.79
N SER A 61 -12.98 -6.68 8.05
CA SER A 61 -14.20 -7.42 7.69
C SER A 61 -14.79 -8.16 8.89
N LEU A 62 -16.03 -8.66 8.74
CA LEU A 62 -16.67 -9.53 9.73
C LEU A 62 -15.88 -10.82 10.01
N THR A 63 -15.04 -11.25 9.08
CA THR A 63 -14.17 -12.44 9.21
C THR A 63 -12.75 -12.09 9.70
N GLY A 64 -12.53 -10.86 10.16
CA GLY A 64 -11.23 -10.40 10.66
C GLY A 64 -10.20 -10.07 9.58
N LYS A 65 -10.59 -10.06 8.30
CA LYS A 65 -9.68 -9.72 7.19
C LYS A 65 -9.43 -8.23 7.13
N LYS A 66 -8.17 -7.83 6.93
CA LYS A 66 -7.77 -6.42 6.84
C LYS A 66 -7.75 -5.96 5.39
N ASN A 67 -8.51 -4.90 5.09
CA ASN A 67 -8.37 -4.11 3.88
C ASN A 67 -7.63 -2.81 4.23
N ILE A 68 -6.50 -2.59 3.56
CA ILE A 68 -5.55 -1.53 3.86
C ILE A 68 -5.58 -0.55 2.70
N ASN A 69 -6.06 0.65 2.97
CA ASN A 69 -6.09 1.77 2.03
C ASN A 69 -4.87 2.64 2.29
N ILE A 70 -3.96 2.71 1.33
CA ILE A 70 -2.74 3.52 1.42
C ILE A 70 -2.89 4.73 0.50
N CYS A 71 -2.87 5.90 1.11
CA CYS A 71 -2.81 7.17 0.42
C CYS A 71 -1.36 7.46 0.06
N LEU A 72 -1.04 7.32 -1.22
CA LEU A 72 0.25 7.65 -1.79
C LEU A 72 0.29 9.15 -2.05
N SER A 73 1.36 9.81 -1.62
CA SER A 73 1.53 11.24 -1.83
C SER A 73 1.49 11.61 -3.31
N ASP A 74 1.37 12.91 -3.60
CA ASP A 74 1.28 13.52 -4.94
C ASP A 74 2.46 13.18 -5.88
N SER A 75 3.48 12.44 -5.42
CA SER A 75 4.56 11.88 -6.24
C SER A 75 4.14 10.66 -7.09
N VAL A 76 2.88 10.20 -6.95
CA VAL A 76 2.32 9.07 -7.71
C VAL A 76 1.09 9.53 -8.46
N THR A 77 1.01 9.16 -9.73
CA THR A 77 -0.18 9.32 -10.57
C THR A 77 -0.75 7.97 -10.96
N LEU A 78 -1.98 7.92 -11.48
CA LEU A 78 -2.59 6.67 -11.92
C LEU A 78 -1.78 5.97 -13.03
N SER A 79 -1.02 6.71 -13.84
CA SER A 79 -0.17 6.12 -14.87
C SER A 79 1.06 5.38 -14.33
N ASP A 80 1.47 5.65 -13.08
CA ASP A 80 2.52 4.87 -12.40
C ASP A 80 2.00 3.48 -12.00
N LEU A 81 0.68 3.31 -11.91
CA LEU A 81 0.03 2.07 -11.51
C LEU A 81 -0.42 1.30 -12.75
N GLN A 82 -0.13 0.01 -12.74
CA GLN A 82 -0.52 -0.94 -13.78
C GLN A 82 -1.23 -2.13 -13.15
N PRO A 83 -2.09 -2.84 -13.91
CA PRO A 83 -2.52 -4.17 -13.51
C PRO A 83 -1.29 -5.01 -13.08
N ILE A 84 -1.41 -5.75 -11.97
CA ILE A 84 -0.34 -6.59 -11.37
C ILE A 84 0.70 -5.81 -10.55
N SER A 85 0.64 -4.48 -10.50
CA SER A 85 1.53 -3.71 -9.60
C SER A 85 1.36 -4.16 -8.14
N GLN A 86 2.46 -4.09 -7.39
CA GLN A 86 2.49 -4.53 -5.99
C GLN A 86 3.12 -3.46 -5.11
N LEU A 87 2.76 -3.51 -3.83
CA LEU A 87 3.39 -2.71 -2.81
C LEU A 87 4.28 -3.59 -1.94
N LEU A 88 5.55 -3.25 -1.78
CA LEU A 88 6.47 -3.89 -0.86
C LEU A 88 6.79 -2.96 0.30
N LEU A 89 6.77 -3.48 1.51
CA LEU A 89 7.21 -2.73 2.68
C LEU A 89 8.72 -2.53 2.59
N LEU A 90 9.22 -1.39 3.07
CA LEU A 90 10.65 -1.13 3.04
C LEU A 90 11.46 -2.19 3.81
N SER A 91 10.90 -2.71 4.90
CA SER A 91 11.48 -3.80 5.69
C SER A 91 11.64 -5.12 4.91
N GLU A 92 10.89 -5.32 3.82
CA GLU A 92 10.94 -6.54 3.01
C GLU A 92 12.05 -6.51 1.96
N ILE A 93 12.72 -5.36 1.78
CA ILE A 93 13.75 -5.18 0.75
C ILE A 93 15.16 -5.44 1.29
N ASN A 94 15.35 -5.33 2.61
CA ASN A 94 16.65 -5.53 3.27
C ASN A 94 16.94 -7.00 3.63
N VAL A 95 16.27 -7.96 3.00
CA VAL A 95 16.62 -9.38 3.10
C VAL A 95 17.28 -9.78 1.77
N ALA A 96 18.53 -9.35 1.59
CA ALA A 96 19.45 -9.81 0.56
C ALA A 96 20.84 -9.91 1.18
#